data_AF-A0A564YF88-F1
#
_entry.id   AF-A0A564YF88-F1
#
_cell.length_a   1.000
_cell.length_b   1.000
_cell.length_c   1.000
_cell.angle_alpha   90.00
_cell.angle_beta   90.00
_cell.angle_gamma   90.00
#
_symmetry.space_group_name_H-M   'P 1'
#
loop_
_entity.id
_entity.type
_entity.pdbx_description
1 polymer ?
#
loop_
_entity_poly.entity_id
_entity_poly.type
_entity_poly.pdbx_seq_one_letter_code
_entity_poly.pdbx_strand_id
1 'polypeptide(L)'
;MLKTFNSESLQVAIDENPTCNTRELSKTFHISRHMTIYREMKRLGKVSKAEKWVPHDLPEMNKQQCVTCCVSLRSGTFYRPNHNCRREVDPLQQC
;
A
#
# COMPACT_ATOMS: atom_id res chain seq x y z
N MET A 1 1.59 -6.65 -28.36
CA MET A 1 2.33 -5.44 -27.95
C MET A 1 1.63 -4.85 -26.74
N LEU A 2 2.18 -5.05 -25.54
CA LEU A 2 1.65 -4.42 -24.33
C LEU A 2 2.03 -2.95 -24.41
N LYS A 3 1.03 -2.08 -24.61
CA LYS A 3 1.20 -0.63 -24.52
C LYS A 3 1.89 -0.36 -23.17
N THR A 4 3.08 0.21 -23.20
CA THR A 4 3.89 0.53 -22.03
C THR A 4 3.11 1.48 -21.14
N PHE A 5 2.39 0.89 -20.18
CA PHE A 5 1.63 1.62 -19.20
C PHE A 5 2.60 2.24 -18.19
N ASN A 6 2.50 3.56 -17.96
CA ASN A 6 3.43 4.25 -17.09
C ASN A 6 3.08 3.96 -15.62
N SER A 7 3.99 3.25 -14.93
CA SER A 7 3.84 2.91 -13.51
C SER A 7 3.77 4.13 -12.60
N GLU A 8 4.38 5.25 -12.99
CA GLU A 8 4.32 6.52 -12.24
C GLU A 8 2.90 7.10 -12.26
N SER A 9 2.25 7.12 -13.44
CA SER A 9 0.87 7.59 -13.56
C SER A 9 -0.12 6.74 -12.76
N LEU A 10 0.14 5.42 -12.64
CA LEU A 10 -0.64 4.54 -11.79
C LEU A 10 -0.49 4.91 -10.31
N GLN A 11 0.75 5.20 -9.90
CA GLN A 11 1.07 5.52 -8.51
C GLN A 11 0.33 6.79 -8.08
N VAL A 12 0.38 7.85 -8.90
CA VAL A 12 -0.34 9.11 -8.65
C VAL A 12 -1.85 8.88 -8.53
N ALA A 13 -2.46 8.13 -9.44
CA ALA A 13 -3.91 7.86 -9.40
C ALA A 13 -4.35 7.07 -8.15
N ILE A 14 -3.49 6.19 -7.63
CA ILE A 14 -3.76 5.46 -6.39
C ILE A 14 -3.61 6.38 -5.16
N ASP A 15 -2.61 7.26 -5.18
CA ASP A 15 -2.38 8.16 -4.05
C ASP A 15 -3.47 9.25 -3.97
N GLU A 16 -3.99 9.72 -5.11
CA GLU A 16 -5.16 10.60 -5.19
C GLU A 16 -6.45 9.91 -4.70
N ASN A 17 -6.67 8.65 -5.10
CA ASN A 17 -7.85 7.89 -4.70
C ASN A 17 -7.51 6.44 -4.32
N PRO A 18 -7.21 6.19 -3.04
CA PRO A 18 -6.74 4.88 -2.60
C PRO A 18 -7.85 3.82 -2.53
N THR A 19 -9.12 4.19 -2.70
CA THR A 19 -10.27 3.25 -2.75
C THR A 19 -10.65 2.85 -4.19
N CYS A 20 -9.89 3.30 -5.20
CA CYS A 20 -10.09 2.91 -6.58
C CYS A 20 -10.05 1.38 -6.75
N ASN A 21 -10.99 0.82 -7.51
CA ASN A 21 -10.89 -0.58 -7.91
C ASN A 21 -10.09 -0.74 -9.22
N THR A 22 -9.57 -1.94 -9.49
CA THR A 22 -8.76 -2.22 -10.69
C THR A 22 -9.54 -2.06 -12.01
N ARG A 23 -10.88 -2.14 -11.96
CA ARG A 23 -11.75 -2.00 -13.14
C ARG A 23 -11.97 -0.54 -13.53
N GLU A 24 -12.14 0.35 -12.57
CA GLU A 24 -12.22 1.79 -12.80
C GLU A 24 -10.88 2.31 -13.32
N LEU A 25 -9.77 1.91 -12.70
CA LEU A 25 -8.44 2.24 -13.22
C LEU A 25 -8.22 1.70 -14.64
N SER A 26 -8.79 0.53 -14.97
CA SER A 26 -8.72 0.00 -16.34
C SER A 26 -9.41 0.87 -17.37
N LYS A 27 -10.51 1.53 -17.00
CA LYS A 27 -11.19 2.50 -17.85
C LYS A 27 -10.38 3.79 -17.95
N THR A 28 -9.89 4.31 -16.82
CA THR A 28 -9.09 5.56 -16.75
C THR A 28 -7.84 5.48 -17.60
N PHE A 29 -7.14 4.35 -17.55
CA PHE A 29 -5.91 4.15 -18.32
C PHE A 29 -6.12 3.50 -19.69
N HIS A 30 -7.38 3.32 -20.10
CA HIS A 30 -7.76 2.67 -21.35
C HIS A 30 -7.09 1.29 -21.55
N ILE A 31 -6.93 0.55 -20.46
CA ILE A 31 -6.37 -0.80 -20.45
C ILE A 31 -7.51 -1.80 -20.49
N SER A 32 -7.62 -2.53 -21.60
CA SER A 32 -8.68 -3.54 -21.79
C SER A 32 -8.69 -4.63 -20.69
N ARG A 33 -7.53 -5.00 -20.15
CA ARG A 33 -7.39 -6.04 -19.12
C ARG A 33 -7.08 -5.43 -17.75
N HIS A 34 -8.07 -5.38 -16.87
CA HIS A 34 -7.91 -4.98 -15.46
C HIS A 34 -6.82 -5.80 -14.73
N MET A 35 -6.60 -7.06 -15.15
CA MET A 35 -5.53 -7.92 -14.63
C MET A 35 -4.13 -7.34 -14.85
N THR A 36 -3.92 -6.56 -15.91
CA THR A 36 -2.64 -5.88 -16.15
C THR A 36 -2.35 -4.87 -15.05
N ILE A 37 -3.35 -4.08 -14.65
CA ILE A 37 -3.22 -3.09 -13.56
C ILE A 37 -2.93 -3.79 -12.24
N TYR A 38 -3.63 -4.89 -11.94
CA TYR A 38 -3.37 -5.67 -10.74
C TYR A 38 -1.91 -6.16 -10.66
N ARG A 39 -1.37 -6.68 -11.78
CA ARG A 39 0.03 -7.14 -11.85
C ARG A 39 1.01 -6.00 -11.63
N GLU A 40 0.75 -4.84 -12.23
CA GLU A 40 1.59 -3.65 -12.08
C GLU A 40 1.54 -3.09 -10.65
N MET A 41 0.37 -3.06 -10.02
CA MET A 41 0.24 -2.69 -8.60
C MET A 41 1.04 -3.62 -7.70
N LYS A 42 0.99 -4.93 -7.96
CA LYS A 42 1.79 -5.91 -7.22
C LYS A 42 3.29 -5.68 -7.42
N ARG A 43 3.71 -5.30 -8.64
CA ARG A 43 5.10 -4.92 -8.95
C ARG A 43 5.53 -3.66 -8.20
N LEU A 44 4.62 -2.70 -8.03
CA LEU A 44 4.81 -1.48 -7.21
C LEU A 44 4.72 -1.75 -5.70
N GLY A 45 4.53 -3.00 -5.27
CA GLY A 45 4.40 -3.33 -3.86
C GLY A 45 3.12 -2.76 -3.24
N LYS A 46 2.03 -2.59 -3.99
CA LYS A 46 0.71 -2.20 -3.45
C LYS A 46 -0.20 -3.43 -3.36
N VAL A 47 -0.94 -3.54 -2.26
CA VAL A 47 -1.95 -4.60 -2.04
C VAL A 47 -3.28 -4.00 -1.66
N SER A 48 -4.38 -4.57 -2.17
CA SER A 48 -5.73 -4.18 -1.76
C SER A 48 -6.06 -4.87 -0.44
N LYS A 49 -6.32 -4.08 0.61
CA LYS A 49 -6.81 -4.53 1.92
C LYS A 49 -8.01 -3.68 2.30
N ALA A 50 -9.14 -4.33 2.62
CA ALA A 50 -10.41 -3.65 2.95
C ALA A 50 -10.77 -2.55 1.92
N GLU A 51 -10.73 -2.91 0.63
CA GLU A 51 -11.05 -2.01 -0.50
C GLU A 51 -10.10 -0.80 -0.67
N LYS A 52 -9.01 -0.74 0.10
CA LYS A 52 -7.98 0.31 -0.02
C LYS A 52 -6.67 -0.28 -0.53
N TRP A 53 -6.02 0.40 -1.46
CA TRP A 53 -4.64 0.10 -1.85
C TRP A 53 -3.67 0.61 -0.80
N VAL A 54 -2.90 -0.30 -0.22
CA VAL A 54 -1.90 0.01 0.80
C VAL A 54 -0.54 -0.54 0.37
N PRO A 55 0.57 0.11 0.74
CA PRO A 55 1.89 -0.48 0.59
C PRO A 55 1.96 -1.85 1.25
N HIS A 56 2.59 -2.78 0.55
CA HIS A 56 2.91 -4.13 1.02
C HIS A 56 4.09 -4.08 1.98
N ASP A 57 5.10 -3.26 1.66
CA ASP A 57 6.20 -2.99 2.56
C ASP A 57 5.69 -2.22 3.78
N LEU A 58 5.68 -2.92 4.90
CA LEU A 58 5.45 -2.31 6.20
C LEU A 58 6.66 -1.42 6.55
N PRO A 59 6.45 -0.22 7.11
CA PRO A 59 7.54 0.58 7.63
C PRO A 59 8.27 -0.19 8.74
N GLU A 60 9.57 0.08 8.92
CA GLU A 60 10.44 -0.66 9.85
C GLU A 60 9.88 -0.66 11.29
N MET A 61 9.28 0.45 11.69
CA MET A 61 8.58 0.58 12.97
C MET A 61 7.42 -0.42 13.12
N ASN A 62 6.64 -0.67 12.07
CA ASN A 62 5.55 -1.64 12.09
C ASN A 62 6.09 -3.08 12.11
N LYS A 63 7.21 -3.35 11.42
CA LYS A 63 7.90 -4.65 11.50
C LYS A 63 8.41 -4.92 12.91
N GLN A 64 9.05 -3.92 13.53
CA GLN A 64 9.58 -4.01 14.89
C GLN A 64 8.46 -4.19 15.93
N GLN A 65 7.30 -3.57 15.72
CA GLN A 65 6.10 -3.80 16.53
C GLN A 65 5.61 -5.25 16.43
N CYS A 66 5.55 -5.82 15.23
CA CYS A 66 5.18 -7.23 15.06
C CYS A 66 6.14 -8.15 15.83
N VAL A 67 7.46 -7.94 15.68
CA VAL A 67 8.47 -8.73 16.41
C VAL A 67 8.29 -8.58 17.93
N THR A 68 8.15 -7.36 18.42
CA THR A 68 8.00 -7.07 19.85
C THR A 68 6.73 -7.72 20.40
N CYS A 69 5.61 -7.62 19.68
CA CYS A 69 4.35 -8.27 20.04
C CYS A 69 4.51 -9.80 20.12
N CYS A 70 5.10 -10.43 19.11
CA CYS A 70 5.34 -11.87 19.09
C CYS A 70 6.25 -12.33 20.24
N VAL A 71 7.30 -11.57 20.56
CA VAL A 71 8.21 -11.86 21.68
C VAL A 71 7.47 -11.73 23.01
N SER A 72 6.70 -10.66 23.21
CA SER A 72 5.90 -10.45 24.42
C SER A 72 4.88 -11.57 24.63
N LEU A 73 4.14 -11.94 23.59
CA LEU A 73 3.17 -13.05 23.64
C LEU A 73 3.84 -14.38 23.98
N ARG A 74 4.99 -14.68 23.35
CA ARG A 74 5.76 -15.89 23.63
C ARG A 74 6.29 -15.93 25.07
N SER A 75 6.69 -14.79 25.61
CA SER A 75 7.22 -14.67 26.97
C SER A 75 6.12 -14.47 28.03
N GLY A 76 4.85 -14.35 27.64
CA GLY A 76 3.74 -14.06 28.56
C GLY A 76 3.79 -12.65 29.17
N THR A 77 4.55 -11.73 28.58
CA THR A 77 4.67 -10.35 29.06
C THR A 77 3.67 -9.43 28.36
N PHE A 78 3.20 -8.39 29.07
CA PHE A 78 2.24 -7.44 28.51
C PHE A 78 2.89 -6.59 27.41
N TYR A 79 2.34 -6.67 26.19
CA TYR A 79 2.74 -5.82 25.07
C TYR A 79 2.03 -4.46 25.14
N ARG A 80 2.79 -3.35 25.20
CA ARG A 80 2.26 -2.00 24.99
C ARG A 80 2.49 -1.55 23.55
N PRO A 81 1.45 -1.42 22.71
CA PRO A 81 1.61 -0.88 21.37
C PRO A 81 2.02 0.59 21.42
N ASN A 82 2.98 0.96 20.56
CA ASN A 82 3.38 2.35 20.38
C ASN A 82 2.26 3.11 19.64
N HIS A 83 1.66 4.07 20.32
CA HIS A 83 0.51 4.86 19.86
C HIS A 83 0.92 5.97 18.86
N ASN A 84 2.21 6.14 18.57
CA ASN A 84 2.70 7.20 17.69
C ASN A 84 2.64 6.86 16.19
N CYS A 85 2.27 5.62 15.80
CA CYS A 85 2.28 5.14 14.41
C CYS A 85 1.20 5.74 13.48
N ARG A 86 0.37 6.67 13.97
CA ARG A 86 -0.67 7.32 13.15
C ARG A 86 -0.23 8.62 12.46
N ARG A 87 1.03 9.05 12.62
CA ARG A 87 1.49 10.40 12.26
C ARG A 87 2.67 10.50 11.28
N GLU A 88 3.06 9.44 10.59
CA GLU A 88 3.87 9.61 9.37
C GLU A 88 2.94 9.78 8.18
N VAL A 89 2.36 10.98 8.07
CA VAL A 89 2.14 11.58 6.77
C VAL A 89 3.47 12.17 6.34
N ASP A 90 3.93 11.76 5.17
CA ASP A 90 5.18 12.19 4.54
C ASP A 90 5.30 13.73 4.55
N PRO A 91 6.34 14.34 5.17
CA PRO A 91 6.46 15.80 5.24
C PRO A 91 6.78 16.48 3.90
N LEU A 92 6.92 15.74 2.79
CA LEU A 92 7.34 16.31 1.50
C LEU A 92 6.20 16.66 0.53
N GLN A 93 4.95 16.75 1.01
CA GLN A 93 3.81 17.24 0.23
C GLN A 93 3.32 18.63 0.67
N GLN A 94 4.23 19.51 1.10
CA GLN A 94 3.95 20.94 1.25
C GLN A 94 4.94 21.77 0.42
N CYS A 95 4.75 21.76 -0.89
CA CYS A 95 5.10 22.84 -1.82
C CYS A 95 3.94 22.97 -2.81
#